data_AF-A0A962HUB0-F1
#
_entry.id   AF-A0A962HUB0-F1
#
_cell.length_a   1.000
_cell.length_b   1.000
_cell.length_c   1.000
_cell.angle_alpha   90.00
_cell.angle_beta   90.00
_cell.angle_gamma   90.00
#
_symmetry.space_group_name_H-M   'P 1'
#
loop_
_entity.id
_entity.type
_entity.pdbx_description
1 polymer ?
#
loop_
_entity_poly.entity_id
_entity_poly.type
_entity_poly.pdbx_seq_one_letter_code
_entity_poly.pdbx_strand_id
1 'polypeptide(L)'
;MLAVAHVLGAMLAFFSIAYLFPIAWSIGSGDGAVFDFVIAAAANLVVGLSISLSTRRFRRELKPRDGFVLVTLSWVLMSASATIPLLMALPQLSFTDAYFEAVSGLTTTGSTV
;
A
#
# COMPACT_ATOMS: atom_id res chain seq x y z
N MET A 1 -3.83 -20.07 4.69
CA MET A 1 -4.01 -18.61 4.86
C MET A 1 -2.76 -17.93 5.40
N LEU A 2 -2.10 -18.43 6.45
CA LEU A 2 -0.87 -17.81 6.99
C LEU A 2 0.29 -17.69 5.98
N ALA A 3 0.45 -18.67 5.07
CA ALA A 3 1.41 -18.56 3.97
C ALA A 3 1.11 -17.40 3.00
N VAL A 4 -0.18 -17.12 2.74
CA VAL A 4 -0.62 -15.98 1.92
C VAL A 4 -0.37 -14.67 2.65
N ALA A 5 -0.73 -14.60 3.95
CA ALA A 5 -0.46 -13.44 4.78
C ALA A 5 1.04 -13.09 4.83
N HIS A 6 1.93 -14.10 4.87
CA HIS A 6 3.36 -13.89 4.82
C HIS A 6 3.82 -13.14 3.57
N VAL A 7 3.29 -13.55 2.40
CA VAL A 7 3.61 -12.91 1.12
C VAL A 7 2.96 -11.54 1.01
N LEU A 8 1.68 -11.39 1.40
CA LEU A 8 1.01 -10.08 1.42
C LEU A 8 1.73 -9.07 2.32
N GLY A 9 2.17 -9.48 3.51
CA GLY A 9 2.95 -8.62 4.40
C GLY A 9 4.29 -8.22 3.78
N ALA A 10 4.98 -9.15 3.12
CA ALA A 10 6.21 -8.84 2.40
C ALA A 10 5.97 -7.89 1.22
N MET A 11 4.88 -8.07 0.47
CA MET A 11 4.48 -7.17 -0.61
C MET A 11 4.16 -5.76 -0.10
N LEU A 12 3.46 -5.64 1.02
CA LEU A 12 3.14 -4.35 1.65
C LEU A 12 4.41 -3.63 2.14
N ALA A 13 5.32 -4.38 2.78
CA ALA A 13 6.62 -3.84 3.19
C ALA A 13 7.45 -3.40 1.98
N PHE A 14 7.44 -4.17 0.89
CA PHE A 14 8.11 -3.80 -0.35
C PHE A 14 7.47 -2.57 -1.01
N PHE A 15 6.14 -2.46 -0.98
CA PHE A 15 5.40 -1.32 -1.52
C PHE A 15 5.77 0.00 -0.81
N SER A 16 6.24 -0.05 0.45
CA SER A 16 6.76 1.13 1.15
C SER A 16 7.90 1.83 0.39
N ILE A 17 8.68 1.09 -0.42
CA ILE A 17 9.78 1.63 -1.23
C ILE A 17 9.24 2.55 -2.33
N ALA A 18 8.03 2.30 -2.84
CA ALA A 18 7.42 3.15 -3.86
C ALA A 18 7.22 4.60 -3.37
N TYR A 19 7.02 4.80 -2.06
CA TYR A 19 6.90 6.12 -1.45
C TYR A 19 8.22 6.92 -1.46
N LEU A 20 9.38 6.29 -1.64
CA LEU A 20 10.65 7.02 -1.73
C LEU A 20 10.66 8.00 -2.91
N PHE A 21 9.98 7.66 -4.00
CA PHE A 21 9.87 8.54 -5.17
C PHE A 21 9.10 9.85 -4.87
N PRO A 22 7.83 9.83 -4.38
CA PRO A 22 7.14 11.06 -4.02
C PRO A 22 7.77 11.79 -2.84
N ILE A 23 8.43 11.11 -1.90
CA ILE A 23 9.22 11.76 -0.84
C ILE A 23 10.36 12.59 -1.46
N ALA A 24 11.15 11.99 -2.35
CA ALA A 24 12.25 12.68 -3.02
C ALA A 24 11.74 13.86 -3.85
N TRP A 25 10.62 13.69 -4.55
CA TRP A 25 9.97 14.76 -5.29
C TRP A 25 9.53 15.91 -4.37
N SER A 26 8.84 15.61 -3.28
CA SER A 26 8.33 16.59 -2.32
C SER A 26 9.46 17.41 -1.65
N ILE A 27 10.61 16.79 -1.39
CA ILE A 27 11.81 17.49 -0.90
C ILE A 27 12.32 18.50 -1.94
N GLY A 28 12.32 18.12 -3.21
CA GLY A 28 12.78 18.99 -4.31
C GLY A 28 11.80 20.10 -4.67
N SER A 29 10.49 19.81 -4.61
CA SER A 29 9.43 20.78 -4.91
C SER A 29 9.15 21.75 -3.76
N GLY A 30 9.37 21.32 -2.51
CA GLY A 30 9.03 22.10 -1.32
C GLY A 30 7.53 22.21 -1.07
N ASP A 31 6.72 21.27 -1.59
CA ASP A 31 5.25 21.28 -1.50
C ASP A 31 4.68 20.95 -0.11
N GLY A 32 5.54 20.54 0.83
CA GLY A 32 5.16 20.22 2.22
C GLY A 32 4.59 18.82 2.44
N ALA A 33 4.44 18.01 1.39
CA ALA A 33 3.85 16.66 1.47
C ALA A 33 4.81 15.57 2.00
N VAL A 34 6.05 15.93 2.34
CA VAL A 34 7.09 14.97 2.80
C VAL A 34 6.58 14.12 3.97
N PHE A 35 5.96 14.76 4.97
CA PHE A 35 5.47 14.06 6.16
C PHE A 35 4.35 13.07 5.82
N ASP A 36 3.44 13.42 4.91
CA ASP A 36 2.32 12.56 4.52
C ASP A 36 2.84 11.26 3.89
N PHE A 37 3.79 11.36 2.95
CA PHE A 37 4.37 10.18 2.33
C PHE A 37 5.28 9.39 3.28
N VAL A 38 6.01 10.04 4.19
CA VAL A 38 6.83 9.35 5.20
C VAL A 38 5.97 8.55 6.17
N ILE A 39 4.86 9.11 6.66
CA ILE A 39 3.92 8.41 7.54
C ILE A 39 3.33 7.20 6.80
N ALA A 40 2.89 7.37 5.55
CA ALA A 40 2.38 6.28 4.73
C ALA A 40 3.42 5.17 4.51
N ALA A 41 4.66 5.53 4.16
CA ALA A 41 5.76 4.59 3.98
C ALA A 41 6.05 3.81 5.27
N ALA A 42 6.16 4.51 6.40
CA ALA A 42 6.44 3.91 7.71
C ALA A 42 5.31 2.96 8.15
N ALA A 43 4.05 3.36 7.98
CA ALA A 43 2.89 2.51 8.30
C ALA A 43 2.93 1.21 7.49
N ASN A 44 3.17 1.30 6.18
CA ASN A 44 3.26 0.13 5.30
C ASN A 44 4.43 -0.79 5.66
N LEU A 45 5.60 -0.20 5.93
CA LEU A 45 6.78 -0.96 6.31
C LEU A 45 6.55 -1.69 7.65
N VAL A 46 6.06 -0.99 8.67
CA VAL A 46 5.84 -1.57 10.00
C VAL A 46 4.75 -2.65 9.96
N VAL A 47 3.61 -2.37 9.35
CA VAL A 47 2.51 -3.35 9.25
C VAL A 47 2.93 -4.55 8.40
N GLY A 48 3.52 -4.30 7.23
CA GLY A 48 3.98 -5.33 6.31
C GLY A 48 5.03 -6.26 6.95
N LEU A 49 6.06 -5.68 7.57
CA LEU A 49 7.08 -6.44 8.29
C LEU A 49 6.49 -7.18 9.49
N SER A 50 5.60 -6.57 10.27
CA SER A 50 4.96 -7.23 11.41
C SER A 50 4.19 -8.47 10.99
N ILE A 51 3.39 -8.37 9.93
CA ILE A 51 2.65 -9.51 9.35
C ILE A 51 3.64 -10.55 8.83
N SER A 52 4.62 -10.14 8.02
CA SER A 52 5.57 -11.05 7.39
C SER A 52 6.42 -11.80 8.42
N LEU A 53 6.97 -11.11 9.42
CA LEU A 53 7.79 -11.71 10.46
C LEU A 53 6.97 -12.66 11.35
N SER A 54 5.75 -12.28 11.75
CA SER A 54 4.87 -13.11 12.57
C SER A 54 4.42 -14.40 11.87
N THR A 55 4.41 -14.40 10.53
CA THR A 55 3.99 -15.53 9.71
C THR A 55 5.15 -16.27 9.03
N ARG A 56 6.41 -15.85 9.26
CA ARG A 56 7.60 -16.35 8.57
C ARG A 56 7.83 -17.86 8.70
N ARG A 57 7.34 -18.47 9.78
CA ARG A 57 7.40 -19.92 10.01
C ARG A 57 6.47 -20.75 9.12
N PHE A 58 5.48 -20.12 8.48
CA PHE A 58 4.44 -20.80 7.70
C PHE A 58 4.68 -20.75 6.18
N ARG A 59 5.93 -21.02 5.76
CA ARG A 59 6.31 -21.11 4.35
C ARG A 59 6.02 -22.52 3.82
N ARG A 60 4.83 -22.69 3.26
CA ARG A 60 4.50 -23.85 2.42
C ARG A 60 4.38 -23.43 0.96
N GLU A 61 4.50 -24.40 0.07
CA GLU A 61 4.20 -24.20 -1.35
C GLU A 61 2.77 -23.66 -1.54
N LEU A 62 2.65 -22.59 -2.31
CA LEU A 62 1.38 -21.94 -2.62
C LEU A 62 0.61 -22.81 -3.61
N LYS A 63 -0.63 -23.13 -3.28
CA LYS A 63 -1.53 -23.84 -4.19
C LYS A 63 -2.19 -22.82 -5.13
N PRO A 64 -2.70 -23.20 -6.31
CA PRO A 64 -3.39 -22.29 -7.21
C PRO A 64 -4.50 -21.44 -6.55
N ARG A 65 -5.29 -22.04 -5.65
CA ARG A 65 -6.30 -21.32 -4.84
C ARG A 65 -5.73 -20.20 -3.96
N ASP A 66 -4.51 -20.38 -3.45
CA ASP A 66 -3.84 -19.37 -2.62
C ASP A 66 -3.43 -18.17 -3.50
N GLY A 67 -3.11 -18.42 -4.78
CA GLY A 67 -2.79 -17.38 -5.78
C GLY A 67 -3.97 -16.45 -6.05
N PHE A 68 -5.19 -16.96 -6.23
CA PHE A 68 -6.38 -16.12 -6.42
C PHE A 68 -6.59 -15.17 -5.23
N VAL A 69 -6.52 -15.68 -4.01
CA VAL A 69 -6.65 -14.88 -2.79
C VAL A 69 -5.54 -13.83 -2.70
N LEU A 70 -4.31 -14.20 -3.04
CA LEU A 70 -3.16 -13.31 -3.00
C LEU A 70 -3.35 -12.14 -3.97
N VAL A 71 -3.73 -12.40 -5.22
CA VAL A 71 -3.94 -11.35 -6.22
C VAL A 71 -5.06 -10.40 -5.79
N THR A 72 -6.23 -10.93 -5.41
CA THR A 72 -7.37 -10.11 -4.99
C THR A 72 -7.02 -9.23 -3.79
N LEU A 73 -6.42 -9.80 -2.75
CA LEU A 73 -6.05 -9.03 -1.55
C LEU A 73 -4.90 -8.06 -1.81
N SER A 74 -4.00 -8.35 -2.75
CA SER A 74 -2.90 -7.43 -3.10
C SER A 74 -3.45 -6.12 -3.66
N TRP A 75 -4.40 -6.18 -4.59
CA TRP A 75 -5.03 -4.97 -5.14
C TRP A 75 -5.71 -4.16 -4.03
N VAL A 76 -6.53 -4.80 -3.20
CA VAL A 76 -7.23 -4.12 -2.09
C VAL A 76 -6.26 -3.46 -1.12
N LEU A 77 -5.21 -4.19 -0.68
CA LEU A 77 -4.26 -3.67 0.31
C LEU A 77 -3.38 -2.55 -0.26
N MET A 78 -2.92 -2.67 -1.51
CA MET A 78 -2.11 -1.64 -2.15
C MET A 78 -2.92 -0.37 -2.42
N SER A 79 -4.18 -0.49 -2.84
CA SER A 79 -5.07 0.66 -2.97
C SER A 79 -5.31 1.32 -1.62
N ALA A 80 -5.61 0.55 -0.57
CA ALA A 80 -5.79 1.08 0.78
C ALA A 80 -4.52 1.78 1.30
N SER A 81 -3.34 1.24 1.00
CA SER A 81 -2.06 1.91 1.28
C SER A 81 -1.96 3.25 0.57
N ALA A 82 -2.19 3.28 -0.74
CA ALA A 82 -2.07 4.47 -1.57
C ALA A 82 -3.07 5.57 -1.17
N THR A 83 -4.19 5.22 -0.54
CA THR A 83 -5.16 6.16 0.04
C THR A 83 -4.59 6.97 1.21
N ILE A 84 -3.66 6.41 1.99
CA ILE A 84 -3.13 7.05 3.22
C ILE A 84 -2.61 8.48 2.97
N PRO A 85 -1.65 8.73 2.06
CA PRO A 85 -1.18 10.09 1.79
C PRO A 85 -2.26 11.00 1.21
N LEU A 86 -3.20 10.47 0.41
CA LEU A 86 -4.30 11.27 -0.17
C LEU A 86 -5.19 11.84 0.92
N LEU A 87 -5.52 11.05 1.95
CA LEU A 87 -6.33 11.53 3.07
C LEU A 87 -5.64 12.59 3.92
N MET A 88 -4.30 12.56 4.00
CA MET A 88 -3.53 13.54 4.77
C MET A 88 -3.32 14.82 3.96
N ALA A 89 -2.95 14.69 2.69
CA ALA A 89 -2.65 15.82 1.81
C ALA A 89 -3.91 16.55 1.28
N LEU A 90 -5.04 15.85 1.18
CA LEU A 90 -6.30 16.37 0.61
C LEU A 90 -7.46 16.20 1.60
N PRO A 91 -7.52 17.03 2.66
CA PRO A 91 -8.51 16.88 3.74
C PRO A 91 -9.97 17.07 3.30
N GLN A 92 -10.20 17.64 2.12
CA GLN A 92 -11.52 17.78 1.52
C GLN A 92 -12.07 16.48 0.90
N LEU A 93 -11.23 15.49 0.61
CA LEU A 93 -11.68 14.22 0.05
C LEU A 93 -12.33 13.37 1.14
N SER A 94 -13.48 12.78 0.82
CA SER A 94 -14.02 11.71 1.67
C SER A 94 -13.13 10.47 1.58
N PHE A 95 -13.27 9.56 2.55
CA PHE A 95 -12.57 8.27 2.50
C PHE A 95 -12.84 7.53 1.17
N THR A 96 -14.09 7.53 0.73
CA THR A 96 -14.51 6.84 -0.48
C THR A 96 -13.87 7.45 -1.72
N ASP A 97 -13.78 8.78 -1.79
CA ASP A 97 -13.20 9.48 -2.94
C ASP A 97 -11.69 9.24 -3.00
N ALA A 98 -10.98 9.38 -1.87
CA ALA A 98 -9.55 9.10 -1.82
C ALA A 98 -9.22 7.63 -2.11
N TYR A 99 -10.07 6.69 -1.67
CA TYR A 99 -9.94 5.29 -2.02
C TYR A 99 -10.23 5.04 -3.50
N PHE A 100 -11.23 5.70 -4.07
CA PHE A 100 -11.55 5.61 -5.49
C PHE A 100 -10.38 6.10 -6.35
N GLU A 101 -9.80 7.26 -6.04
CA GLU A 101 -8.62 7.82 -6.70
C GLU A 101 -7.43 6.84 -6.64
N ALA A 102 -7.16 6.28 -5.45
CA ALA A 102 -6.09 5.32 -5.26
C ALA A 102 -6.29 4.03 -6.06
N VAL A 103 -7.52 3.49 -6.08
CA VAL A 103 -7.87 2.32 -6.90
C VAL A 103 -7.69 2.66 -8.37
N SER A 104 -8.30 3.74 -8.85
CA SER A 104 -8.28 4.16 -10.25
C SER A 104 -6.86 4.36 -10.79
N GLY A 105 -5.99 5.01 -10.01
CA GLY A 105 -4.58 5.18 -10.35
C GLY A 105 -3.82 3.85 -10.37
N LEU A 106 -3.99 3.02 -9.34
CA LEU A 106 -3.28 1.74 -9.22
C LEU A 106 -3.70 0.74 -10.31
N THR A 107 -4.99 0.71 -10.67
CA THR A 107 -5.53 -0.18 -11.72
C THR A 107 -5.37 0.40 -13.12
N THR A 108 -4.71 1.55 -13.27
CA THR A 108 -4.52 2.26 -14.55
C THR A 108 -5.83 2.63 -15.25
N THR A 109 -6.90 2.80 -14.48
CA THR A 109 -8.23 3.18 -14.98
C THR A 109 -8.28 4.66 -15.37
N GLY A 110 -7.63 5.55 -14.59
CA GLY A 110 -7.52 6.97 -14.91
C GLY A 110 -8.82 7.77 -14.83
N SER A 111 -9.80 7.30 -14.07
CA SER A 111 -11.02 8.06 -13.70
C SER A 111 -10.80 8.88 -12.42
N THR A 112 -11.51 10.00 -12.26
CA THR A 112 -11.38 10.92 -11.12
C THR A 112 -12.75 11.39 -10.61
N VAL A 113 -12.85 11.79 -9.34
CA VAL A 113 -14.08 12.22 -8.62
C VAL A 113 -13.93 13.55 -7.90
#